data_AF-A0A228I4K0-F1
#
_entry.id   AF-A0A228I4K0-F1
#
_cell.length_a   1.000
_cell.length_b   1.000
_cell.length_c   1.000
_cell.angle_alpha   90.00
_cell.angle_beta   90.00
_cell.angle_gamma   90.00
#
_symmetry.space_group_name_H-M   'P 1'
#
loop_
_entity.id
_entity.type
_entity.pdbx_description
1 polymer ?
#
loop_
_entity_poly.entity_id
_entity_poly.type
_entity_poly.pdbx_seq_one_letter_code
_entity_poly.pdbx_strand_id
1 'polypeptide(L)'
;MALTHAGKVFVVCVAVFGVAAYWLASRMVRRQNGGTRGSGGAVAFWWLVCFCLVSLCFPFAYWIGDELYDLAVSPKYEATVVSYQSEWDTCERRDSSGRTDKYRCIKYTSILEAVMPNGERVVLPGNIRSGSVPEIGERVDVVLPQGANQLHERSVRSVGLLAGGGLMVAMTGYFLYLIAAYGAGRNLDGAGRFGVAVVLNGLVPLGALLMEIGFLSVPYRYWARGNPEQWPVWVLALCLLFALGLLPLLLIYARTAWRAVVK
;
A
#
# COMPACT_ATOMS: atom_id res chain seq x y z
N MET A 1 13.40 35.45 -3.70
CA MET A 1 12.25 34.73 -3.10
C MET A 1 12.77 33.84 -1.99
N ALA A 2 12.34 34.05 -0.75
CA ALA A 2 12.73 33.19 0.36
C ALA A 2 12.01 31.84 0.24
N LEU A 3 12.73 30.71 0.36
CA LEU A 3 12.10 29.39 0.42
C LEU A 3 11.20 29.30 1.67
N THR A 4 9.98 28.82 1.47
CA THR A 4 9.05 28.44 2.55
C THR A 4 9.68 27.33 3.41
N HIS A 5 9.19 27.15 4.65
CA HIS A 5 9.68 26.09 5.54
C HIS A 5 9.62 24.70 4.86
N ALA A 6 8.51 24.41 4.18
CA ALA A 6 8.36 23.18 3.39
C ALA A 6 9.40 23.08 2.25
N GLY A 7 9.69 24.19 1.56
CA GLY A 7 10.74 24.22 0.54
C GLY A 7 12.14 23.95 1.10
N LYS A 8 12.46 24.46 2.29
CA LYS A 8 13.75 24.20 2.96
C LYS A 8 13.91 22.72 3.33
N VAL A 9 12.86 22.12 3.91
CA VAL A 9 12.85 20.69 4.25
C VAL A 9 13.03 19.83 3.00
N PHE A 10 12.32 20.16 1.92
CA PHE A 10 12.44 19.45 0.65
C PHE A 10 13.88 19.46 0.11
N VAL A 11 14.53 20.63 0.07
CA VAL A 11 15.91 20.75 -0.43
C VAL A 11 16.90 19.97 0.45
N VAL A 12 16.75 20.02 1.78
CA VAL A 12 17.59 19.25 2.70
C VAL A 12 17.40 17.74 2.49
N CYS A 13 16.16 17.26 2.38
CA CYS A 13 15.89 15.85 2.11
C CYS A 13 16.50 15.39 0.78
N VAL A 14 16.32 16.16 -0.29
CA VAL A 14 16.92 15.85 -1.60
C VAL A 14 18.45 15.80 -1.53
N ALA A 15 19.08 16.74 -0.82
CA ALA A 15 20.53 16.75 -0.65
C ALA A 15 21.02 15.53 0.14
N VAL A 16 20.37 15.20 1.27
CA VAL A 16 20.71 14.04 2.11
C VAL A 16 20.54 12.73 1.32
N PHE A 17 19.41 12.57 0.62
CA PHE A 17 19.15 11.39 -0.21
C PHE A 17 20.10 11.31 -1.39
N GLY A 18 20.45 12.44 -2.01
CA GLY A 18 21.43 12.51 -3.09
C GLY A 18 22.82 12.05 -2.65
N VAL A 19 23.28 12.51 -1.48
CA VAL A 19 24.57 12.08 -0.90
C VAL A 19 24.56 10.61 -0.51
N ALA A 20 23.50 10.13 0.14
CA ALA A 20 23.36 8.72 0.51
C ALA A 20 23.34 7.81 -0.73
N ALA A 21 22.59 8.19 -1.77
CA ALA A 21 22.55 7.47 -3.04
C ALA A 21 23.92 7.44 -3.73
N TYR A 22 24.66 8.54 -3.70
CA TYR A 22 25.99 8.63 -4.33
C TYR A 22 26.99 7.73 -3.60
N TRP A 23 26.93 7.72 -2.28
CA TRP A 23 27.73 6.82 -1.47
C TRP A 23 27.44 5.35 -1.79
N LEU A 24 26.18 4.95 -1.89
CA LEU A 24 25.78 3.58 -2.26
C LEU A 24 26.23 3.21 -3.68
N ALA A 25 25.95 4.06 -4.66
CA ALA A 25 26.30 3.84 -6.06
C ALA A 25 27.82 3.72 -6.27
N SER A 26 28.59 4.60 -5.63
CA SER A 26 30.06 4.59 -5.75
C SER A 26 30.67 3.31 -5.17
N ARG A 27 30.14 2.77 -4.06
CA ARG A 27 30.59 1.49 -3.50
C ARG A 27 30.19 0.30 -4.38
N MET A 28 28.98 0.30 -4.90
CA MET A 28 28.48 -0.76 -5.77
C MET A 28 29.31 -0.87 -7.06
N VAL A 29 29.57 0.26 -7.72
CA VAL A 29 30.37 0.33 -8.95
C VAL A 29 31.84 -0.02 -8.70
N ARG A 30 32.41 0.37 -7.55
CA ARG A 30 33.76 -0.07 -7.17
C ARG A 30 33.84 -1.58 -6.97
N ARG A 31 32.83 -2.19 -6.36
CA ARG A 31 32.78 -3.65 -6.17
C ARG A 31 32.62 -4.39 -7.50
N GLN A 32 31.76 -3.89 -8.40
CA GLN A 32 31.57 -4.48 -9.73
C GLN A 32 32.84 -4.45 -10.58
N ASN A 33 33.67 -3.41 -10.44
CA ASN A 33 34.94 -3.27 -11.17
C ASN A 33 36.15 -3.81 -10.39
N GLY A 34 35.96 -4.76 -9.47
CA GLY A 34 37.07 -5.42 -8.76
C GLY A 34 37.92 -4.49 -7.89
N GLY A 35 37.34 -3.41 -7.36
CA GLY A 35 38.02 -2.44 -6.50
C GLY A 35 38.55 -1.19 -7.23
N THR A 36 38.47 -1.14 -8.56
CA THR A 36 38.86 0.06 -9.32
C THR A 36 37.72 1.09 -9.41
N ARG A 37 38.06 2.36 -9.63
CA ARG A 37 37.08 3.41 -9.92
C ARG A 37 36.40 3.06 -11.27
N GLY A 38 35.12 2.73 -11.23
CA GLY A 38 34.34 2.47 -12.45
C GLY A 38 34.11 3.73 -13.28
N SER A 39 33.57 3.55 -14.49
CA SER A 39 33.26 4.67 -15.38
C SER A 39 32.23 5.62 -14.73
N GLY A 40 32.40 6.93 -14.98
CA GLY A 40 31.49 7.95 -14.43
C GLY A 40 30.03 7.72 -14.83
N GLY A 41 29.79 7.18 -16.03
CA GLY A 41 28.44 6.81 -16.50
C GLY A 41 27.79 5.69 -15.69
N ALA A 42 28.56 4.67 -15.28
CA ALA A 42 28.04 3.60 -14.43
C ALA A 42 27.67 4.10 -13.03
N VAL A 43 28.47 5.01 -12.47
CA VAL A 43 28.17 5.64 -11.17
C VAL A 43 26.91 6.51 -11.27
N ALA A 44 26.75 7.28 -12.34
CA ALA A 44 25.59 8.14 -12.54
C ALA A 44 24.27 7.34 -12.68
N PHE A 45 24.29 6.23 -13.42
CA PHE A 45 23.13 5.34 -13.54
C PHE A 45 22.73 4.74 -12.19
N TRP A 46 23.68 4.11 -11.47
CA TRP A 46 23.40 3.51 -10.16
C TRP A 46 23.03 4.55 -9.11
N TRP A 47 23.57 5.76 -9.21
CA TRP A 47 23.18 6.89 -8.36
C TRP A 47 21.70 7.22 -8.55
N LEU A 48 21.24 7.36 -9.78
CA LEU A 48 19.83 7.67 -10.07
C LEU A 48 18.91 6.57 -9.55
N VAL A 49 19.26 5.30 -9.76
CA VAL A 49 18.49 4.15 -9.23
C VAL A 49 18.42 4.19 -7.71
N CYS A 50 19.56 4.37 -7.02
CA CYS A 50 19.59 4.45 -5.55
C CYS A 50 18.82 5.68 -5.04
N PHE A 51 18.92 6.81 -5.75
CA PHE A 51 18.20 8.03 -5.40
C PHE A 51 16.69 7.84 -5.50
N CYS A 52 16.19 7.23 -6.57
CA CYS A 52 14.78 6.87 -6.70
C CYS A 52 14.32 5.94 -5.57
N LEU A 53 15.09 4.90 -5.25
CA LEU A 53 14.73 3.95 -4.20
C LEU A 53 14.68 4.62 -2.82
N VAL A 54 15.69 5.45 -2.47
CA VAL A 54 15.73 6.18 -1.20
C VAL A 54 14.61 7.23 -1.14
N SER A 55 14.43 8.02 -2.20
CA SER A 55 13.41 9.06 -2.27
C SER A 55 11.98 8.52 -2.23
N LEU A 56 11.77 7.26 -2.60
CA LEU A 56 10.47 6.61 -2.51
C LEU A 56 10.32 5.88 -1.17
N CYS A 57 11.35 5.20 -0.68
CA CYS A 57 11.27 4.43 0.55
C CYS A 57 11.03 5.29 1.79
N PHE A 58 11.81 6.36 2.00
CA PHE A 58 11.76 7.10 3.27
C PHE A 58 10.48 7.93 3.46
N PRO A 59 9.99 8.70 2.47
CA PRO A 59 8.74 9.44 2.63
C PRO A 59 7.53 8.53 2.81
N PHE A 60 7.44 7.43 2.06
CA PHE A 60 6.36 6.46 2.23
C PHE A 60 6.47 5.70 3.55
N ALA A 61 7.69 5.36 4.01
CA ALA A 61 7.88 4.75 5.33
C ALA A 61 7.41 5.69 6.45
N TYR A 62 7.73 6.98 6.36
CA TYR A 62 7.27 7.99 7.31
C TYR A 62 5.75 8.08 7.31
N TRP A 63 5.13 8.29 6.14
CA TRP A 63 3.69 8.47 6.03
C TRP A 63 2.89 7.25 6.50
N ILE A 64 3.31 6.04 6.12
CA ILE A 64 2.65 4.80 6.54
C ILE A 64 2.90 4.54 8.03
N GLY A 65 4.09 4.86 8.54
CA GLY A 65 4.41 4.75 9.96
C GLY A 65 3.55 5.67 10.83
N ASP A 66 3.36 6.91 10.39
CA ASP A 66 2.51 7.92 11.05
C ASP A 66 1.06 7.44 11.11
N GLU A 67 0.50 7.00 9.99
CA GLU A 67 -0.87 6.49 9.92
C GLU A 67 -1.07 5.23 10.77
N LEU A 68 -0.09 4.31 10.79
CA LEU A 68 -0.13 3.12 11.64
C LEU A 68 -0.03 3.46 13.13
N TYR A 69 0.77 4.46 13.48
CA TYR A 69 0.90 4.95 14.84
C TYR A 69 -0.41 5.57 15.32
N ASP A 70 -1.02 6.42 14.50
CA ASP A 70 -2.32 7.02 14.78
C ASP A 70 -3.42 5.97 14.94
N LEU A 71 -3.45 4.94 14.08
CA LEU A 71 -4.38 3.81 14.19
C LEU A 71 -4.16 2.92 15.43
N ALA A 72 -2.94 2.89 15.97
CA ALA A 72 -2.57 2.03 17.10
C ALA A 72 -2.80 2.72 18.46
N VAL A 73 -2.52 4.02 18.55
CA VAL A 73 -2.55 4.78 19.82
C VAL A 73 -3.92 5.43 20.04
N SER A 74 -4.65 5.75 18.99
CA SER A 74 -5.87 6.54 19.12
C SER A 74 -7.09 5.67 19.51
N PRO A 75 -7.94 6.18 20.41
CA PRO A 75 -9.17 5.52 20.82
C PRO A 75 -10.15 5.38 19.64
N LYS A 76 -10.95 4.29 19.69
CA LYS A 76 -11.89 3.91 18.63
C LYS A 76 -13.24 4.56 18.86
N TYR A 77 -13.85 5.07 17.80
CA TYR A 77 -15.18 5.66 17.83
C TYR A 77 -16.04 5.11 16.71
N GLU A 78 -17.31 4.86 17.01
CA GLU A 78 -18.33 4.53 16.00
C GLU A 78 -18.86 5.87 15.47
N ALA A 79 -18.75 6.10 14.17
CA ALA A 79 -19.30 7.29 13.52
C ALA A 79 -20.37 6.93 12.51
N THR A 80 -21.35 7.81 12.38
CA THR A 80 -22.43 7.70 11.40
C THR A 80 -22.23 8.69 10.28
N VAL A 81 -22.45 8.26 9.03
CA VAL A 81 -22.47 9.16 7.87
C VAL A 81 -23.72 10.04 7.94
N VAL A 82 -23.55 11.35 8.12
CA VAL A 82 -24.67 12.31 8.23
C VAL A 82 -24.93 13.02 6.91
N SER A 83 -23.85 13.35 6.20
CA SER A 83 -23.92 14.04 4.91
C SER A 83 -22.69 13.73 4.06
N TYR A 84 -22.65 14.23 2.83
CA TYR A 84 -21.49 14.11 1.96
C TYR A 84 -21.26 15.42 1.22
N GLN A 85 -20.00 15.74 0.95
CA GLN A 85 -19.62 16.78 0.01
C GLN A 85 -19.35 16.15 -1.35
N SER A 86 -19.76 16.84 -2.42
CA SER A 86 -19.47 16.43 -3.80
C SER A 86 -18.59 17.48 -4.46
N GLU A 87 -17.46 17.04 -5.00
CA GLU A 87 -16.54 17.88 -5.77
C GLU A 87 -16.40 17.30 -7.18
N TRP A 88 -16.40 18.19 -8.18
CA TRP A 88 -16.05 17.81 -9.54
C TRP A 88 -14.54 17.64 -9.64
N ASP A 89 -14.11 16.46 -10.07
CA ASP A 89 -12.72 16.13 -10.29
C ASP A 89 -12.52 15.60 -11.73
N THR A 90 -11.26 15.57 -12.16
CA THR A 90 -10.88 15.03 -13.48
C THR A 90 -10.39 13.60 -13.29
N CYS A 91 -11.18 12.63 -13.73
CA CYS A 91 -10.79 11.23 -13.71
C CYS A 91 -10.10 10.83 -15.01
N GLU A 92 -9.17 9.88 -14.90
CA GLU A 92 -8.44 9.32 -16.02
C GLU A 92 -8.86 7.86 -16.22
N ARG A 93 -9.31 7.53 -17.43
CA ARG A 93 -9.53 6.14 -17.85
C ARG A 93 -8.44 5.77 -18.83
N ARG A 94 -7.68 4.73 -18.52
CA ARG A 94 -6.72 4.16 -19.47
C ARG A 94 -7.40 3.03 -20.22
N ASP A 95 -7.44 3.14 -21.53
CA ASP A 95 -7.91 2.05 -22.39
C ASP A 95 -6.84 0.95 -22.50
N SER A 96 -7.23 -0.20 -23.05
CA SER A 96 -6.31 -1.31 -23.31
C SER A 96 -5.23 -0.99 -24.35
N SER A 97 -5.37 0.12 -25.10
CA SER A 97 -4.38 0.61 -26.06
C SER A 97 -3.33 1.55 -25.42
N GLY A 98 -3.48 1.85 -24.13
CA GLY A 98 -2.59 2.71 -23.35
C GLY A 98 -2.91 4.20 -23.45
N ARG A 99 -3.96 4.59 -24.18
CA ARG A 99 -4.48 5.95 -24.29
C ARG A 99 -5.21 6.32 -23.01
N THR A 100 -4.98 7.54 -22.54
CA THR A 100 -5.55 8.04 -21.29
C THR A 100 -6.59 9.09 -21.63
N ASP A 101 -7.87 8.76 -21.47
CA ASP A 101 -8.97 9.68 -21.70
C ASP A 101 -9.35 10.36 -20.38
N LYS A 102 -9.41 11.69 -20.41
CA LYS A 102 -9.80 12.53 -19.28
C LYS A 102 -11.30 12.81 -19.35
N TYR A 103 -12.02 12.50 -18.28
CA TYR A 103 -13.44 12.80 -18.17
C TYR A 103 -13.75 13.42 -16.82
N ARG A 104 -14.83 14.20 -16.73
CA ARG A 104 -15.29 14.76 -15.46
C ARG A 104 -15.97 13.66 -14.65
N CYS A 105 -15.56 13.51 -13.41
CA CYS A 105 -16.18 12.61 -12.44
C CYS A 105 -16.52 13.40 -11.19
N ILE A 106 -17.58 12.98 -10.50
CA ILE A 106 -17.91 13.51 -9.17
C ILE A 106 -17.23 12.61 -8.16
N LYS A 107 -16.49 13.21 -7.22
CA LYS A 107 -15.98 12.51 -6.05
C LYS A 107 -16.75 12.97 -4.82
N TYR A 108 -17.05 12.02 -3.95
CA TYR A 108 -17.79 12.24 -2.72
C TYR A 108 -16.86 12.08 -1.52
N THR A 109 -16.92 13.02 -0.59
CA THR A 109 -16.29 12.94 0.72
C THR A 109 -17.39 12.82 1.77
N SER A 110 -17.37 11.75 2.55
CA SER A 110 -18.33 11.56 3.65
C SER A 110 -18.06 12.55 4.78
N ILE A 111 -19.13 13.13 5.32
CA ILE A 111 -19.12 13.88 6.58
C ILE A 111 -19.64 12.93 7.66
N LEU A 112 -18.78 12.67 8.64
CA LEU A 112 -18.98 11.67 9.67
C LEU A 112 -19.28 12.39 10.99
N GLU A 113 -20.34 11.97 11.68
CA GLU A 113 -20.64 12.37 13.06
C GLU A 113 -20.19 11.25 14.00
N ALA A 114 -19.22 11.55 14.87
CA ALA A 114 -18.75 10.65 15.91
C ALA A 114 -19.23 11.16 17.28
N VAL A 115 -19.69 10.25 18.14
CA VAL A 115 -20.00 10.56 19.54
C VAL A 115 -18.78 10.23 20.41
N MET A 116 -18.19 11.26 21.01
CA MET A 116 -17.02 11.11 21.88
C MET A 116 -17.41 10.56 23.27
N PRO A 117 -16.46 10.04 24.08
CA PRO A 117 -16.74 9.44 25.39
C PRO A 117 -17.34 10.42 26.40
N ASN A 118 -17.12 11.72 26.19
CA ASN A 118 -17.69 12.81 26.96
C ASN A 118 -19.13 13.16 26.54
N GLY A 119 -19.72 12.45 25.56
CA GLY A 119 -21.04 12.71 25.01
C GLY A 119 -21.08 13.85 23.97
N GLU A 120 -19.92 14.43 23.63
CA GLU A 120 -19.81 15.48 22.63
C GLU A 120 -19.90 14.90 21.21
N ARG A 121 -20.65 15.58 20.34
CA ARG A 121 -20.83 15.18 18.94
C ARG A 121 -19.86 15.96 18.08
N VAL A 122 -18.97 15.27 17.39
CA VAL A 122 -17.97 15.86 16.50
C VAL A 122 -18.32 15.51 15.07
N VAL A 123 -18.53 16.54 14.25
CA VAL A 123 -18.84 16.40 12.82
C VAL A 123 -17.61 16.82 12.02
N LEU A 124 -16.93 15.85 11.42
CA LEU A 124 -15.69 16.08 10.66
C LEU A 124 -15.74 15.30 9.33
N PRO A 125 -15.08 15.82 8.28
CA PRO A 125 -14.95 15.10 7.03
C PRO A 125 -14.05 13.86 7.20
N GLY A 126 -14.38 12.79 6.48
CA GLY A 126 -13.54 11.59 6.39
C GLY A 126 -12.29 11.82 5.55
N ASN A 127 -11.23 11.05 5.84
CA ASN A 127 -9.98 10.99 5.08
C ASN A 127 -10.18 10.41 3.66
N ILE A 128 -11.21 9.58 3.44
CA ILE A 128 -11.39 8.83 2.20
C ILE A 128 -12.30 9.57 1.21
N ARG A 129 -11.86 9.65 -0.05
CA ARG A 129 -12.67 10.11 -1.19
C ARG A 129 -13.18 8.90 -1.97
N SER A 130 -14.50 8.81 -2.15
CA SER A 130 -15.14 7.74 -2.93
C SER A 130 -15.66 8.26 -4.27
N GLY A 131 -15.71 7.37 -5.27
CA GLY A 131 -16.41 7.60 -6.53
C GLY A 131 -17.89 7.22 -6.48
N SER A 132 -18.31 6.48 -5.45
CA SER A 132 -19.71 6.14 -5.18
C SER A 132 -20.31 7.09 -4.16
N VAL A 133 -21.63 7.34 -4.25
CA VAL A 133 -22.37 8.11 -3.26
C VAL A 133 -22.34 7.33 -1.93
N PRO A 134 -21.90 7.94 -0.82
CA PRO A 134 -21.94 7.31 0.51
C PRO A 134 -23.38 7.08 0.96
N GLU A 135 -23.67 5.94 1.62
CA GLU A 135 -24.99 5.69 2.19
C GLU A 135 -25.17 6.46 3.50
N ILE A 136 -26.18 7.34 3.55
CA ILE A 136 -26.48 8.13 4.75
C ILE A 136 -27.02 7.20 5.83
N GLY A 137 -26.45 7.29 7.04
CA GLY A 137 -26.77 6.41 8.16
C GLY A 137 -25.89 5.16 8.27
N GLU A 138 -24.94 4.95 7.34
CA GLU A 138 -23.94 3.89 7.46
C GLU A 138 -23.06 4.14 8.70
N ARG A 139 -22.82 3.07 9.47
CA ARG A 139 -21.96 3.09 10.65
C ARG A 139 -20.57 2.66 10.26
N VAL A 140 -19.59 3.51 10.53
CA VAL A 140 -18.21 3.31 10.15
C VAL A 140 -17.32 3.51 11.37
N ASP A 141 -16.41 2.56 11.59
CA ASP A 141 -15.41 2.69 12.63
C ASP A 141 -14.39 3.75 12.22
N VAL A 142 -14.25 4.78 13.06
CA VAL A 142 -13.33 5.89 12.84
C VAL A 142 -12.38 6.06 14.00
N VAL A 143 -11.26 6.67 13.69
CA VAL A 143 -10.24 7.05 14.63
C VAL A 143 -10.07 8.56 14.57
N LEU A 144 -10.03 9.21 15.72
CA LEU A 144 -9.74 10.64 15.84
C LEU A 144 -8.41 10.84 16.57
N PRO A 145 -7.30 11.05 15.85
CA PRO A 145 -6.02 11.43 16.45
C PRO A 145 -6.15 12.78 17.18
N GLN A 146 -5.41 12.96 18.28
CA GLN A 146 -5.46 14.21 19.05
C GLN A 146 -4.99 15.39 18.20
N GLY A 147 -5.88 16.37 17.95
CA GLY A 147 -5.59 17.55 17.14
C GLY A 147 -5.83 17.39 15.62
N ALA A 148 -6.41 16.27 15.18
CA ALA A 148 -6.77 16.07 13.78
C ALA A 148 -8.04 16.83 13.39
N ASN A 149 -8.01 17.45 12.20
CA ASN A 149 -9.17 18.13 11.58
C ASN A 149 -9.99 17.19 10.67
N GLN A 150 -9.71 15.89 10.68
CA GLN A 150 -10.35 14.88 9.83
C GLN A 150 -10.51 13.56 10.60
N LEU A 151 -11.57 12.82 10.29
CA LEU A 151 -11.80 11.48 10.83
C LEU A 151 -11.14 10.44 9.94
N HIS A 152 -10.29 9.60 10.54
CA HIS A 152 -9.60 8.54 9.81
C HIS A 152 -10.48 7.31 9.79
N GLU A 153 -10.94 6.94 8.60
CA GLU A 153 -11.83 5.79 8.39
C GLU A 153 -11.03 4.48 8.46
N ARG A 154 -11.44 3.58 9.35
CA ARG A 154 -10.86 2.24 9.48
C ARG A 154 -11.73 1.22 8.75
N SER A 155 -11.88 1.37 7.44
CA SER A 155 -12.50 0.34 6.60
C SER A 155 -11.50 -0.74 6.17
N VAL A 156 -12.00 -1.92 5.82
CA VAL A 156 -11.18 -3.02 5.27
C VAL A 156 -10.34 -2.54 4.06
N ARG A 157 -10.87 -1.56 3.31
CA ARG A 157 -10.19 -0.93 2.19
C ARG A 157 -8.99 -0.06 2.63
N SER A 158 -9.14 0.78 3.65
CA SER A 158 -8.03 1.62 4.15
C SER A 158 -6.93 0.78 4.78
N VAL A 159 -7.31 -0.23 5.58
CA VAL A 159 -6.35 -1.18 6.17
C VAL A 159 -5.63 -1.98 5.07
N GLY A 160 -6.34 -2.43 4.03
CA GLY A 160 -5.74 -3.12 2.89
C GLY A 160 -4.76 -2.24 2.11
N LEU A 161 -5.08 -0.96 1.93
CA LEU A 161 -4.23 0.00 1.22
C LEU A 161 -2.97 0.32 2.04
N LEU A 162 -3.09 0.47 3.35
CA LEU A 162 -1.96 0.63 4.27
C LEU A 162 -1.08 -0.61 4.33
N ALA A 163 -1.68 -1.80 4.39
CA ALA A 163 -0.94 -3.06 4.35
C ALA A 163 -0.18 -3.24 3.02
N GLY A 164 -0.82 -2.93 1.89
CA GLY A 164 -0.18 -2.97 0.58
C GLY A 164 0.96 -1.94 0.43
N GLY A 165 0.73 -0.70 0.88
CA GLY A 165 1.77 0.33 0.92
C GLY A 165 2.94 -0.07 1.83
N GLY A 166 2.65 -0.62 3.01
CA GLY A 166 3.66 -1.08 3.96
C GLY A 166 4.50 -2.22 3.38
N LEU A 167 3.86 -3.15 2.67
CA LEU A 167 4.57 -4.20 1.93
C LEU A 167 5.50 -3.62 0.87
N MET A 168 5.03 -2.65 0.08
CA MET A 168 5.85 -1.99 -0.95
C MET A 168 7.08 -1.29 -0.34
N VAL A 169 6.90 -0.60 0.78
CA VAL A 169 7.99 0.01 1.54
C VAL A 169 8.95 -1.05 2.06
N ALA A 170 8.46 -2.16 2.62
CA ALA A 170 9.29 -3.26 3.10
C ALA A 170 10.11 -3.90 1.97
N MET A 171 9.51 -4.13 0.79
CA MET A 171 10.22 -4.64 -0.39
C MET A 171 11.30 -3.65 -0.85
N THR A 172 10.97 -2.36 -0.95
CA THR A 172 11.91 -1.32 -1.37
C THR A 172 13.07 -1.18 -0.38
N GLY A 173 12.77 -1.19 0.92
CA GLY A 173 13.76 -1.19 2.00
C GLY A 173 14.65 -2.42 1.99
N TYR A 174 14.10 -3.60 1.69
CA TYR A 174 14.86 -4.83 1.54
C TYR A 174 15.83 -4.76 0.33
N PHE A 175 15.40 -4.21 -0.80
CA PHE A 175 16.31 -3.95 -1.93
C PHE A 175 17.41 -2.95 -1.58
N LEU A 176 17.07 -1.85 -0.88
CA LEU A 176 18.07 -0.90 -0.38
C LEU A 176 19.08 -1.57 0.56
N TYR A 177 18.61 -2.45 1.45
CA TYR A 177 19.48 -3.26 2.31
C TYR A 177 20.40 -4.17 1.48
N LEU A 178 19.89 -4.87 0.47
CA LEU A 178 20.71 -5.72 -0.40
C LEU A 178 21.76 -4.89 -1.15
N ILE A 179 21.40 -3.72 -1.69
CA ILE A 179 22.32 -2.82 -2.37
C ILE A 179 23.41 -2.32 -1.40
N ALA A 180 23.04 -1.94 -0.18
CA ALA A 180 23.98 -1.51 0.84
C ALA A 180 24.91 -2.65 1.30
N ALA A 181 24.37 -3.84 1.57
CA ALA A 181 25.14 -5.03 1.94
C ALA A 181 26.08 -5.46 0.80
N TYR A 182 25.62 -5.37 -0.44
CA TYR A 182 26.45 -5.57 -1.62
C TYR A 182 27.57 -4.52 -1.70
N GLY A 183 27.26 -3.23 -1.58
CA GLY A 183 28.29 -2.18 -1.56
C GLY A 183 29.29 -2.33 -0.41
N ALA A 184 28.89 -2.92 0.72
CA ALA A 184 29.73 -3.16 1.90
C ALA A 184 30.60 -4.42 1.83
N GLY A 185 30.54 -5.21 0.74
CA GLY A 185 31.37 -6.41 0.61
C GLY A 185 30.79 -7.67 1.25
N ARG A 186 29.54 -7.65 1.75
CA ARG A 186 28.93 -8.83 2.37
C ARG A 186 28.50 -9.86 1.33
N ASN A 187 28.47 -11.13 1.74
CA ASN A 187 27.90 -12.22 0.94
C ASN A 187 26.37 -12.15 1.01
N LEU A 188 25.73 -12.20 -0.16
CA LEU A 188 24.28 -12.05 -0.27
C LEU A 188 23.54 -13.39 -0.28
N ASP A 189 24.22 -14.53 -0.33
CA ASP A 189 23.58 -15.84 -0.53
C ASP A 189 22.51 -16.13 0.54
N GLY A 190 22.79 -15.81 1.80
CA GLY A 190 21.82 -15.95 2.89
C GLY A 190 20.65 -14.98 2.76
N ALA A 191 20.93 -13.71 2.44
CA ALA A 191 19.91 -12.69 2.29
C ALA A 191 18.99 -13.00 1.09
N GLY A 192 19.55 -13.35 -0.06
CA GLY A 192 18.78 -13.73 -1.26
C GLY A 192 17.93 -14.97 -1.05
N ARG A 193 18.46 -16.00 -0.38
CA ARG A 193 17.66 -17.19 0.02
C ARG A 193 16.51 -16.81 0.93
N PHE A 194 16.74 -15.92 1.89
CA PHE A 194 15.67 -15.39 2.73
C PHE A 194 14.61 -14.66 1.91
N GLY A 195 15.00 -13.79 0.98
CA GLY A 195 14.06 -13.07 0.11
C GLY A 195 13.20 -14.01 -0.72
N VAL A 196 13.82 -15.01 -1.37
CA VAL A 196 13.11 -16.04 -2.13
C VAL A 196 12.17 -16.85 -1.22
N ALA A 197 12.61 -17.21 0.00
CA ALA A 197 11.78 -17.93 0.95
C ALA A 197 10.56 -17.11 1.40
N VAL A 198 10.73 -15.82 1.71
CA VAL A 198 9.62 -14.92 2.08
C VAL A 198 8.64 -14.78 0.93
N VAL A 199 9.13 -14.65 -0.31
CA VAL A 199 8.25 -14.54 -1.48
C VAL A 199 7.48 -15.83 -1.70
N LEU A 200 8.17 -16.97 -1.84
CA LEU A 200 7.55 -18.24 -2.20
C LEU A 200 6.72 -18.86 -1.09
N ASN A 201 7.13 -18.72 0.18
CA ASN A 201 6.44 -19.34 1.31
C ASN A 201 5.53 -18.36 2.08
N GLY A 202 5.62 -17.06 1.81
CA GLY A 202 4.81 -16.02 2.46
C GLY A 202 3.90 -15.29 1.48
N LEU A 203 4.49 -14.48 0.60
CA LEU A 203 3.73 -13.59 -0.29
C LEU A 203 2.87 -14.33 -1.31
N VAL A 204 3.41 -15.37 -1.96
CA VAL A 204 2.68 -16.17 -2.95
C VAL A 204 1.45 -16.86 -2.33
N PRO A 205 1.57 -17.62 -1.22
CA PRO A 205 0.40 -18.24 -0.60
C PRO A 205 -0.58 -17.21 -0.03
N LEU A 206 -0.10 -16.10 0.54
CA LEU A 206 -0.97 -15.01 1.00
C LEU A 206 -1.77 -14.41 -0.16
N GLY A 207 -1.09 -14.10 -1.28
CA GLY A 207 -1.71 -13.55 -2.48
C GLY A 207 -2.73 -14.52 -3.09
N ALA A 208 -2.39 -15.80 -3.17
CA ALA A 208 -3.32 -16.84 -3.59
C ALA A 208 -4.55 -16.90 -2.67
N LEU A 209 -4.36 -16.83 -1.35
CA LEU A 209 -5.45 -16.87 -0.38
C LEU A 209 -6.37 -15.64 -0.51
N LEU A 210 -5.80 -14.44 -0.67
CA LEU A 210 -6.57 -13.23 -0.90
C LEU A 210 -7.35 -13.28 -2.22
N MET A 211 -6.73 -13.83 -3.27
CA MET A 211 -7.38 -14.01 -4.56
C MET A 211 -8.53 -15.02 -4.49
N GLU A 212 -8.36 -16.11 -3.74
CA GLU A 212 -9.43 -17.08 -3.46
C GLU A 212 -10.60 -16.45 -2.73
N ILE A 213 -10.33 -15.67 -1.68
CA ILE A 213 -11.37 -14.92 -0.96
C ILE A 213 -12.10 -13.97 -1.92
N GLY A 214 -11.36 -13.31 -2.81
CA GLY A 214 -11.93 -12.46 -3.85
C GLY A 214 -12.89 -13.23 -4.77
N PHE A 215 -12.46 -14.39 -5.29
CA PHE A 215 -13.29 -15.23 -6.16
C PHE A 215 -14.52 -15.80 -5.44
N LEU A 216 -14.38 -16.22 -4.18
CA LEU A 216 -15.49 -16.74 -3.38
C LEU A 216 -16.45 -15.65 -2.88
N SER A 217 -16.02 -14.38 -2.85
CA SER A 217 -16.90 -13.26 -2.47
C SER A 217 -18.07 -13.08 -3.45
N VAL A 218 -17.86 -13.40 -4.72
CA VAL A 218 -18.86 -13.30 -5.78
C VAL A 218 -20.03 -14.30 -5.59
N PRO A 219 -19.80 -15.62 -5.55
CA PRO A 219 -20.85 -16.60 -5.28
C PRO A 219 -21.51 -16.38 -3.92
N TYR A 220 -20.74 -15.97 -2.90
CA TYR A 220 -21.30 -15.62 -1.59
C TYR A 220 -22.33 -14.48 -1.71
N ARG A 221 -22.01 -13.37 -2.37
CA ARG A 221 -22.96 -12.26 -2.57
C ARG A 221 -24.12 -12.63 -3.49
N TYR A 222 -23.87 -13.46 -4.50
CA TYR A 222 -24.88 -13.92 -5.44
C TYR A 222 -25.96 -14.76 -4.73
N TRP A 223 -25.55 -15.75 -3.92
CA TRP A 223 -26.48 -16.67 -3.25
C TRP A 223 -26.96 -16.18 -1.88
N ALA A 224 -26.10 -15.57 -1.06
CA ALA A 224 -26.48 -15.16 0.30
C ALA A 224 -27.14 -13.78 0.36
N ARG A 225 -26.86 -12.87 -0.58
CA ARG A 225 -27.42 -11.51 -0.61
C ARG A 225 -28.33 -11.23 -1.81
N GLY A 226 -28.62 -12.24 -2.63
CA GLY A 226 -29.54 -12.10 -3.77
C GLY A 226 -28.99 -11.25 -4.93
N ASN A 227 -27.68 -11.26 -5.16
CA ASN A 227 -27.01 -10.52 -6.24
C ASN A 227 -27.23 -8.99 -6.20
N PRO A 228 -26.79 -8.30 -5.14
CA PRO A 228 -27.01 -6.86 -4.96
C PRO A 228 -26.40 -6.00 -6.07
N GLU A 229 -25.32 -6.48 -6.70
CA GLU A 229 -24.61 -5.76 -7.77
C GLU A 229 -25.08 -6.16 -9.18
N GLN A 230 -26.14 -6.97 -9.30
CA GLN A 230 -26.72 -7.42 -10.57
C GLN A 230 -25.70 -8.02 -11.55
N TRP A 231 -24.72 -8.76 -11.04
CA TRP A 231 -23.70 -9.36 -11.90
C TRP A 231 -24.31 -10.42 -12.84
N PRO A 232 -23.89 -10.47 -14.12
CA PRO A 232 -24.28 -11.52 -15.03
C PRO A 232 -23.84 -12.92 -14.55
N VAL A 233 -24.63 -13.95 -14.87
CA VAL A 233 -24.37 -15.35 -14.45
C VAL A 233 -23.01 -15.88 -14.91
N TRP A 234 -22.49 -15.41 -16.04
CA TRP A 234 -21.17 -15.84 -16.51
C TRP A 234 -20.02 -15.39 -15.59
N VAL A 235 -20.19 -14.25 -14.88
CA VAL A 235 -19.21 -13.77 -13.88
C VAL A 235 -19.15 -14.75 -12.72
N LEU A 236 -20.31 -15.21 -12.25
CA LEU A 236 -20.40 -16.24 -11.20
C LEU A 236 -19.70 -17.54 -11.63
N ALA A 237 -19.98 -18.02 -12.84
CA ALA A 237 -19.37 -19.24 -13.36
C ALA A 237 -17.84 -19.12 -13.47
N LEU A 238 -17.34 -17.97 -13.94
CA LEU A 238 -15.93 -17.69 -14.09
C LEU A 238 -15.23 -17.61 -12.72
N CYS A 239 -15.81 -16.90 -11.75
CA CYS A 239 -15.28 -16.83 -10.39
C CYS A 239 -15.24 -18.21 -9.70
N LEU A 240 -16.27 -19.04 -9.85
CA LEU A 240 -16.27 -20.40 -9.31
C LEU A 240 -15.22 -21.29 -9.97
N LEU A 241 -15.06 -21.19 -11.30
CA LEU A 241 -14.03 -21.94 -12.02
C LEU A 241 -12.62 -21.59 -11.50
N PHE A 242 -12.32 -20.30 -11.33
CA PHE A 242 -11.02 -19.88 -10.81
C PHE A 242 -10.82 -20.24 -9.34
N ALA A 243 -11.84 -20.14 -8.49
CA ALA A 243 -11.77 -20.58 -7.10
C ALA A 243 -11.43 -22.08 -7.00
N LEU A 244 -12.17 -22.92 -7.74
CA LEU A 244 -11.92 -24.36 -7.78
C LEU A 244 -10.54 -24.69 -8.37
N GLY A 245 -10.06 -23.92 -9.33
CA GLY A 245 -8.72 -24.08 -9.91
C GLY A 245 -7.58 -23.67 -8.98
N LEU A 246 -7.79 -22.70 -8.09
CA LEU A 246 -6.78 -22.21 -7.15
C LEU A 246 -6.70 -23.05 -5.87
N LEU A 247 -7.80 -23.70 -5.50
CA LEU A 247 -7.93 -24.55 -4.31
C LEU A 247 -6.81 -25.61 -4.15
N PRO A 248 -6.43 -26.38 -5.18
CA PRO A 248 -5.34 -27.35 -5.08
C PRO A 248 -4.00 -26.73 -4.69
N LEU A 249 -3.70 -25.54 -5.22
CA LEU A 249 -2.48 -24.79 -4.90
C LEU A 249 -2.46 -24.39 -3.43
N LEU A 250 -3.58 -23.87 -2.92
CA LEU A 250 -3.71 -23.50 -1.51
C LEU A 250 -3.62 -24.71 -0.57
N LEU A 251 -4.19 -25.85 -0.94
CA LEU A 251 -4.06 -27.09 -0.17
C LEU A 251 -2.61 -27.58 -0.10
N ILE A 252 -1.84 -27.45 -1.18
CA ILE A 252 -0.41 -27.77 -1.19
C ILE A 252 0.34 -26.86 -0.19
N TYR A 253 0.11 -25.54 -0.25
CA TYR A 253 0.76 -24.59 0.67
C TYR A 253 0.33 -24.77 2.12
N ALA A 254 -0.95 -25.05 2.39
CA ALA A 254 -1.44 -25.32 3.74
C ALA A 254 -0.80 -26.60 4.31
N ARG A 255 -0.68 -27.65 3.48
CA ARG A 255 -0.05 -28.91 3.89
C ARG A 255 1.45 -28.76 4.15
N THR A 256 2.17 -27.97 3.34
CA THR A 256 3.59 -27.70 3.58
C THR A 256 3.80 -26.85 4.81
N ALA A 257 2.97 -25.84 5.05
CA ALA A 257 3.00 -25.03 6.28
C ALA A 257 2.72 -25.87 7.53
N TRP A 258 1.69 -26.74 7.49
CA TRP A 258 1.36 -27.64 8.61
C TRP A 258 2.52 -28.57 8.97
N ARG A 259 3.19 -29.14 7.96
CA ARG A 259 4.38 -30.00 8.17
C ARG A 259 5.58 -29.26 8.75
N ALA A 260 5.67 -27.95 8.57
CA ALA A 260 6.75 -27.13 9.13
C ALA A 260 6.51 -26.79 10.61
N VAL A 261 5.24 -26.71 11.06
CA VAL A 261 4.86 -26.41 12.45
C VAL A 261 4.89 -27.66 13.35
N VAL A 262 4.66 -28.84 12.78
CA VAL A 262 4.63 -30.12 13.51
C VAL A 262 6.04 -30.72 13.70
N LYS A 263 7.08 -30.12 13.12
CA LYS A 263 8.49 -30.48 13.35
C LYS A 263 9.09 -29.65 14.47
#